data_AF-A0A958E710-F1
#
_entry.id   AF-A0A958E710-F1
#
_cell.length_a   1.000
_cell.length_b   1.000
_cell.length_c   1.000
_cell.angle_alpha   90.00
_cell.angle_beta   90.00
_cell.angle_gamma   90.00
#
_symmetry.space_group_name_H-M   'P 1'
#
loop_
_entity.id
_entity.type
_entity.pdbx_description
1 polymer ?
#
loop_
_entity_poly.entity_id
_entity_poly.type
_entity_poly.pdbx_seq_one_letter_code
_entity_poly.pdbx_strand_id
1 'polypeptide(L)' 'KWRHNCALYVEPKDGATCGGCQIIKGPINPDGWCMQWVAKQPS' A
#
# COMPACT_ATOMS: atom_id res chain seq x y z
N LYS A 1 -9.14 0.81 6.84
CA LYS A 1 -8.43 1.61 5.82
C LYS A 1 -6.94 1.35 6.03
N TRP A 2 -6.35 0.46 5.26
CA TRP A 2 -4.98 -0.02 5.45
C TRP A 2 -4.23 0.01 4.11
N ARG A 3 -2.91 -0.08 4.14
CA ARG A 3 -2.12 -0.11 2.90
C ARG A 3 -2.43 -1.35 2.07
N HIS A 4 -2.51 -2.54 2.67
CA HIS A 4 -2.82 -3.77 1.93
C HIS A 4 -4.17 -3.73 1.17
N ASN A 5 -5.13 -2.90 1.59
CA ASN A 5 -6.42 -2.70 0.91
C ASN A 5 -6.58 -1.31 0.25
N CYS A 6 -5.48 -0.61 -0.01
CA CYS A 6 -5.44 0.66 -0.73
C CYS A 6 -5.16 0.44 -2.23
N ALA A 7 -5.90 1.11 -3.11
CA ALA A 7 -5.72 1.04 -4.57
C ALA A 7 -4.34 1.56 -5.03
N LEU A 8 -3.69 2.39 -4.21
CA LEU A 8 -2.36 2.96 -4.51
C LEU A 8 -1.21 2.15 -3.93
N TYR A 9 -1.49 1.12 -3.14
CA TYR A 9 -0.44 0.27 -2.55
C TYR A 9 0.13 -0.68 -3.60
N VAL A 10 1.46 -0.78 -3.60
CA VAL A 10 2.21 -1.73 -4.42
C VAL A 10 2.69 -2.83 -3.48
N GLU A 11 2.27 -4.07 -3.72
CA GLU A 11 2.63 -5.22 -2.89
C GLU A 11 4.17 -5.40 -2.84
N PRO A 12 4.72 -5.95 -1.74
CA PRO A 12 6.13 -6.27 -1.63
C PRO A 12 6.58 -7.25 -2.72
N LYS A 13 7.83 -7.13 -3.18
CA LYS A 13 8.47 -8.11 -4.06
C LYS A 13 9.41 -9.02 -3.27
N ASP A 14 9.60 -10.24 -3.75
CA ASP A 14 10.70 -11.14 -3.37
C ASP A 14 10.90 -11.33 -1.85
N GLY A 15 9.82 -11.60 -1.12
CA GLY A 15 9.87 -11.88 0.32
C GLY A 15 10.12 -10.65 1.21
N ALA A 16 10.15 -9.44 0.67
CA ALA A 16 10.17 -8.22 1.46
C ALA A 16 8.89 -8.08 2.30
N THR A 17 9.02 -7.49 3.49
CA THR A 17 7.88 -7.22 4.39
C THR A 17 7.20 -5.87 4.12
N CYS A 18 7.91 -4.96 3.44
CA CYS A 18 7.41 -3.65 3.05
C CYS A 18 7.13 -3.61 1.55
N GLY A 19 6.02 -2.97 1.19
CA GLY A 19 5.65 -2.67 -0.19
C GLY A 19 6.03 -1.25 -0.57
N GLY A 20 5.37 -0.73 -1.60
CA GLY A 20 5.48 0.64 -2.06
C GLY A 20 4.13 1.36 -2.15
N CYS A 21 4.15 2.59 -2.64
CA CYS A 21 2.96 3.37 -2.95
C CYS A 21 3.21 4.16 -4.23
N GLN A 22 2.19 4.31 -5.08
CA GLN A 22 2.32 5.03 -6.35
C GLN A 22 2.69 6.52 -6.18
N ILE A 23 2.37 7.11 -5.04
CA ILE A 23 2.52 8.56 -4.78
C ILE A 23 3.43 8.91 -3.60
N ILE A 24 3.71 7.95 -2.70
CA ILE A 24 4.59 8.17 -1.54
C ILE A 24 5.89 7.42 -1.78
N LYS A 25 7.02 8.12 -1.64
CA LYS A 25 8.36 7.54 -1.77
C LYS A 25 8.76 6.79 -0.49
N GLY A 26 9.54 5.72 -0.68
CA GLY A 26 10.08 4.89 0.41
C GLY A 26 9.26 3.62 0.68
N PRO A 27 9.76 2.76 1.58
CA PRO A 27 9.10 1.51 1.94
C PRO A 27 7.80 1.79 2.71
N ILE A 28 6.76 1.02 2.40
CA ILE A 28 5.43 1.19 2.98
C ILE A 28 5.02 -0.09 3.71
N ASN A 29 4.81 0.04 5.02
CA ASN A 29 4.27 -1.05 5.83
C ASN A 29 2.81 -1.34 5.40
N PRO A 30 2.46 -2.61 5.07
CA PRO A 30 1.10 -3.02 4.64
C PRO A 30 0.00 -2.73 5.66
N ASP A 31 0.34 -2.64 6.94
CA ASP A 31 -0.59 -2.36 8.03
C ASP A 31 -0.65 -0.88 8.43
N GLY A 32 0.08 -0.02 7.70
CA GLY A 32 -0.01 1.43 7.86
C GLY A 32 -1.26 2.04 7.22
N TRP A 33 -1.45 3.34 7.46
CA TRP A 33 -2.50 4.16 6.84
C TRP A 33 -2.02 5.60 6.59
N CYS A 34 -2.64 6.31 5.65
CA CYS A 34 -2.46 7.74 5.45
C CYS A 34 -3.71 8.41 4.87
N MET A 35 -3.76 9.74 4.87
CA MET A 35 -4.89 10.52 4.33
C MET A 35 -5.17 10.28 2.84
N GLN A 36 -4.16 9.89 2.06
CA GLN A 36 -4.29 9.59 0.62
C GLN A 36 -4.82 8.17 0.33
N TRP A 37 -5.42 7.50 1.32
CA TRP A 37 -5.95 6.16 1.15
C TRP A 37 -7.16 6.15 0.21
N VAL A 38 -7.18 5.21 -0.72
CA VAL A 38 -8.28 4.98 -1.66
C VAL A 38 -8.65 3.50 -1.62
N ALA A 39 -9.93 3.16 -1.47
CA ALA A 39 -10.37 1.77 -1.43
C ALA A 39 -10.00 1.04 -2.74
N LYS A 40 -9.40 -0.16 -2.65
CA LYS A 40 -9.38 -1.10 -3.79
C LYS A 40 -10.83 -1.37 -4.18
N GLN A 41 -11.16 -1.23 -5.46
CA GLN A 41 -12.48 -1.62 -5.96
C GLN A 41 -12.57 -3.15 -6.00
N PRO A 42 -13.68 -3.76 -5.55
CA PRO A 42 -13.93 -5.16 -5.83
C PRO A 42 -14.06 -5.35 -7.35
N SER A 43 -13.35 -6.34 -7.88
CA SER A 43 -13.49 -6.80 -9.28
C SER A 43 -14.78 -7.56 -9.49
#